data_AF-A0A0J1IMP4-F1
#
_entry.id   AF-A0A0J1IMP4-F1
#
_cell.length_a   1.000
_cell.length_b   1.000
_cell.length_c   1.000
_cell.angle_alpha   90.00
_cell.angle_beta   90.00
_cell.angle_gamma   90.00
#
_symmetry.space_group_name_H-M   'P 1'
#
loop_
_entity.id
_entity.type
_entity.pdbx_description
1 polymer ?
#
loop_
_entity_poly.entity_id
_entity_poly.type
_entity_poly.pdbx_seq_one_letter_code
_entity_poly.pdbx_strand_id
1 'polypeptide(L)'
;MSYVDFKALVKKINLKPKGVKEIVLEVSDSALKGHLDRLAEMIDEKAEIQIESMVVNYNVTLNAQTNRPLTEYKVNNNGVVEEVKPTFEQLEADLDLPEEKIETKEEKKEIDREHIDAFIAAGLAPQLENFPENFADIVKRKTEGESFSKLASELEISSGTVADLIDDYRKEVAPLAEAWWEWKESQGESKTEEYEPKNEEPVTENEEKEDQDGAA
;
A
#
# COMPACT_ATOMS: atom_id res chain seq x y z
N MET A 1 5.39 -0.02 34.64
CA MET A 1 4.76 -0.34 33.35
C MET A 1 5.68 0.18 32.26
N SER A 2 6.55 -0.68 31.74
CA SER A 2 7.37 -0.38 30.57
C SER A 2 6.51 -0.59 29.33
N TYR A 3 6.45 0.43 28.46
CA TYR A 3 5.77 0.35 27.16
C TYR A 3 6.78 0.72 26.07
N VAL A 4 6.81 -0.11 25.04
CA VAL A 4 7.70 0.01 23.89
C VAL A 4 6.90 -0.43 22.66
N ASP A 5 6.93 0.39 21.62
CA ASP A 5 6.28 0.12 20.33
C ASP A 5 7.27 0.46 19.21
N PHE A 6 7.47 -0.46 18.28
CA PHE A 6 8.36 -0.32 17.14
C PHE A 6 7.98 -1.28 16.01
N LYS A 7 8.31 -0.90 14.78
CA LYS A 7 8.23 -1.80 13.62
C LYS A 7 9.47 -2.68 13.56
N ALA A 8 9.26 -3.96 13.24
CA ALA A 8 10.32 -4.95 13.16
C ALA A 8 10.10 -5.91 11.99
N LEU A 9 11.20 -6.46 11.47
CA LEU A 9 11.16 -7.58 10.55
C LEU A 9 11.14 -8.89 11.34
N VAL A 10 10.16 -9.76 11.07
CA VAL A 10 10.17 -11.13 11.62
C VAL A 10 11.23 -11.95 10.87
N LYS A 11 12.43 -12.03 11.42
CA LYS A 11 13.58 -12.68 10.78
C LYS A 11 13.49 -14.20 10.84
N LYS A 12 13.00 -14.74 11.97
CA LYS A 12 12.94 -16.20 12.17
C LYS A 12 11.91 -16.60 13.22
N ILE A 13 11.24 -17.73 12.97
CA ILE A 13 10.45 -18.44 13.99
C ILE A 13 11.09 -19.83 14.18
N ASN A 14 11.69 -20.06 15.36
CA ASN A 14 12.30 -21.34 15.71
C ASN A 14 11.35 -22.19 16.56
N LEU A 15 11.13 -23.43 16.16
CA LEU A 15 10.40 -24.42 16.93
C LEU A 15 11.39 -25.23 17.78
N LYS A 16 11.44 -25.00 19.08
CA LYS A 16 12.31 -25.74 20.01
C LYS A 16 11.61 -26.98 20.57
N PRO A 17 12.37 -27.99 21.03
CA PRO A 17 11.81 -29.13 21.76
C PRO A 17 11.03 -28.66 23.00
N LYS A 18 10.09 -29.50 23.48
CA LYS A 18 9.22 -29.22 24.63
C LYS A 18 8.21 -28.08 24.41
N GLY A 19 7.88 -27.76 23.17
CA GLY A 19 6.80 -26.82 22.83
C GLY A 19 7.19 -25.34 22.97
N VAL A 20 8.47 -25.03 23.19
CA VAL A 20 8.96 -23.65 23.21
C VAL A 20 9.12 -23.14 21.78
N LYS A 21 8.70 -21.91 21.53
CA LYS A 21 8.91 -21.23 20.24
C LYS A 21 9.71 -19.96 20.50
N GLU A 22 10.66 -19.65 19.64
CA GLU A 22 11.41 -18.39 19.69
C GLU A 22 11.13 -17.59 18.42
N ILE A 23 10.83 -16.31 18.61
CA ILE A 23 10.64 -15.35 17.54
C ILE A 23 11.84 -14.41 17.57
N VAL A 24 12.53 -14.29 16.44
CA VAL A 24 13.65 -13.36 16.26
C VAL A 24 13.17 -12.19 15.44
N LEU A 25 13.18 -11.01 16.04
CA LEU A 25 12.86 -9.75 15.39
C LEU A 25 14.14 -9.00 15.06
N GLU A 26 14.19 -8.41 13.87
CA GLU A 26 15.24 -7.50 13.45
C GLU A 26 14.67 -6.08 13.42
N VAL A 27 15.36 -5.15 14.07
CA VAL A 27 14.93 -3.76 14.26
C VAL A 27 16.11 -2.86 13.95
N SER A 28 15.85 -1.71 13.31
CA SER A 28 16.89 -0.71 13.08
C SER A 28 17.24 0.03 14.37
N ASP A 29 18.49 0.49 14.49
CA ASP A 29 18.94 1.28 15.64
C ASP A 29 18.06 2.51 15.91
N SER A 30 17.57 3.15 14.85
CA SER A 30 16.67 4.30 14.94
C SER A 30 15.34 3.97 15.60
N ALA A 31 14.78 2.78 15.35
CA ALA A 31 13.49 2.38 15.89
C ALA A 31 13.55 2.00 17.38
N LEU A 32 14.74 1.69 17.92
CA LEU A 32 14.95 1.41 19.35
C LEU A 32 15.51 2.60 20.14
N LYS A 33 15.66 3.76 19.51
CA LYS A 33 16.22 4.95 20.16
C LYS A 33 15.39 5.36 21.37
N GLY A 34 15.99 5.31 22.57
CA GLY A 34 15.31 5.62 23.83
C GLY A 34 14.49 4.48 24.44
N HIS A 35 14.48 3.30 23.82
CA HIS A 35 13.75 2.11 24.28
C HIS A 35 14.66 0.98 24.80
N LEU A 36 15.95 0.99 24.47
CA LEU A 36 16.90 -0.09 24.81
C LEU A 36 16.95 -0.40 26.32
N ASP A 37 17.07 0.60 27.17
CA ASP A 37 17.15 0.38 28.63
C ASP A 37 15.88 -0.29 29.16
N ARG A 38 14.70 0.13 28.67
CA ARG A 38 13.41 -0.46 29.05
C ARG A 38 13.27 -1.89 28.57
N LEU A 39 13.79 -2.22 27.38
CA LEU A 39 13.80 -3.59 26.88
C LEU A 39 14.73 -4.49 27.70
N ALA A 40 15.87 -3.97 28.13
CA ALA A 40 16.81 -4.70 28.99
C ALA A 40 16.18 -5.04 30.36
N GLU A 41 15.37 -4.13 30.92
CA GLU A 41 14.61 -4.37 32.16
C GLU A 41 13.54 -5.47 32.03
N MET A 42 13.12 -5.84 30.81
CA MET A 42 12.10 -6.86 30.55
C MET A 42 12.67 -8.27 30.34
N ILE A 43 13.99 -8.45 30.47
CA ILE A 43 14.61 -9.79 30.38
C ILE A 43 14.04 -10.69 31.48
N ASP A 44 13.68 -11.92 31.11
CA ASP A 44 13.05 -12.93 31.98
C ASP A 44 11.66 -12.57 32.54
N GLU A 45 11.05 -11.47 32.07
CA GLU A 45 9.69 -11.06 32.43
C GLU A 45 8.64 -11.57 31.43
N LYS A 46 7.37 -11.61 31.87
CA LYS A 46 6.25 -11.90 30.97
C LYS A 46 5.88 -10.64 30.17
N ALA A 47 5.82 -10.76 28.85
CA ALA A 47 5.38 -9.70 27.96
C ALA A 47 4.13 -10.12 27.17
N GLU A 48 3.23 -9.17 26.96
CA GLU A 48 2.16 -9.27 25.96
C GLU A 48 2.66 -8.63 24.66
N ILE A 49 2.49 -9.32 23.53
CA ILE A 49 2.99 -8.89 22.23
C ILE A 49 1.85 -8.98 21.21
N GLN A 50 1.73 -7.97 20.36
CA GLN A 50 0.84 -7.96 19.21
C GLN A 50 1.69 -7.89 17.93
N ILE A 51 1.42 -8.76 16.96
CA ILE A 51 2.15 -8.81 15.70
C ILE A 51 1.12 -8.72 14.58
N GLU A 52 1.24 -7.68 13.75
CA GLU A 52 0.40 -7.46 12.57
C GLU A 52 1.30 -7.42 11.33
N SER A 53 0.85 -8.00 10.20
CA SER A 53 1.56 -7.87 8.93
C SER A 53 1.50 -6.42 8.44
N MET A 54 2.63 -5.91 7.91
CA MET A 54 2.69 -4.62 7.22
C MET A 54 2.41 -4.75 5.72
N VAL A 55 2.23 -5.97 5.20
CA VAL A 55 1.94 -6.26 3.80
C VAL A 55 0.61 -7.00 3.73
N VAL A 56 -0.24 -6.61 2.79
CA VAL A 56 -1.50 -7.27 2.49
C VAL A 56 -1.37 -8.02 1.16
N ASN A 57 -1.73 -9.29 1.18
CA ASN A 57 -1.75 -10.15 -0.01
C ASN A 57 -3.18 -10.24 -0.52
N TYR A 58 -3.39 -9.99 -1.80
CA TYR A 58 -4.71 -10.08 -2.43
C TYR A 58 -4.62 -10.74 -3.81
N ASN A 59 -5.75 -11.26 -4.29
CA ASN A 59 -5.83 -11.93 -5.58
C ASN A 59 -6.47 -11.00 -6.61
N VAL A 60 -5.92 -10.99 -7.83
CA VAL A 60 -6.53 -10.35 -9.00
C VAL A 60 -6.95 -11.43 -9.98
N THR A 61 -8.19 -11.39 -10.42
CA THR A 61 -8.70 -12.30 -11.45
C THR A 61 -8.31 -11.77 -12.83
N LEU A 62 -7.57 -12.58 -13.59
CA LEU A 62 -7.13 -12.27 -14.94
C LEU A 62 -7.84 -13.17 -15.96
N ASN A 63 -8.10 -12.62 -17.15
CA ASN A 63 -8.54 -13.40 -18.29
C ASN A 63 -7.36 -14.29 -18.73
N ALA A 64 -7.57 -15.60 -18.76
CA ALA A 64 -6.51 -16.57 -19.00
C ALA A 64 -5.90 -16.47 -20.42
N GLN A 65 -6.66 -15.95 -21.38
CA GLN A 65 -6.21 -15.80 -22.77
C GLN A 65 -5.43 -14.50 -22.98
N THR A 66 -5.90 -13.39 -22.41
CA THR A 66 -5.31 -12.06 -22.63
C THR A 66 -4.31 -11.64 -21.55
N ASN A 67 -4.31 -12.32 -20.40
CA ASN A 67 -3.58 -11.94 -19.18
C ASN A 67 -3.92 -10.53 -18.66
N ARG A 68 -5.10 -10.00 -18.99
CA ARG A 68 -5.59 -8.71 -18.47
C ARG A 68 -6.53 -8.91 -17.29
N PRO A 69 -6.54 -8.00 -16.29
CA PRO A 69 -7.54 -8.02 -15.22
C PRO A 69 -8.96 -7.99 -15.77
N LEU A 70 -9.87 -8.75 -15.15
CA LEU A 70 -11.30 -8.65 -15.46
C LEU A 70 -11.90 -7.38 -14.87
N THR A 71 -11.35 -6.87 -13.78
CA THR A 71 -11.77 -5.59 -13.19
C THR A 71 -10.65 -4.59 -13.38
N GLU A 72 -10.95 -3.46 -14.04
CA GLU A 72 -10.06 -2.33 -14.13
C GLU A 72 -10.55 -1.20 -13.22
N TYR A 73 -9.63 -0.44 -12.64
CA TYR A 73 -9.93 0.67 -11.74
C TYR A 73 -9.45 1.97 -12.38
N LYS A 74 -10.31 2.98 -12.44
CA LYS A 74 -9.95 4.33 -12.90
C LYS A 74 -10.11 5.33 -11.78
N VAL A 75 -9.10 6.17 -11.61
CA VAL A 75 -9.10 7.23 -10.60
C VAL A 75 -9.48 8.55 -11.27
N ASN A 76 -10.52 9.21 -10.76
CA ASN A 76 -10.93 10.51 -11.28
C ASN A 76 -10.08 11.66 -10.66
N ASN A 77 -10.27 12.89 -11.14
CA ASN A 77 -9.49 14.05 -10.71
C ASN A 77 -9.59 14.36 -9.20
N ASN A 78 -10.61 13.83 -8.52
CA ASN A 78 -10.80 14.01 -7.08
C ASN A 78 -10.20 12.86 -6.26
N GLY A 79 -9.52 11.90 -6.89
CA GLY A 79 -8.94 10.73 -6.25
C GLY A 79 -9.93 9.59 -5.98
N VAL A 80 -11.18 9.69 -6.43
CA VAL A 80 -12.17 8.62 -6.26
C VAL A 80 -11.90 7.53 -7.28
N VAL A 81 -11.88 6.28 -6.81
CA VAL A 81 -11.64 5.08 -7.62
C VAL A 81 -12.98 4.52 -8.07
N GLU A 82 -13.14 4.34 -9.37
CA GLU A 82 -14.32 3.75 -10.00
C GLU A 82 -13.95 2.42 -10.66
N GLU A 83 -14.75 1.39 -10.42
CA GLU A 83 -14.65 0.11 -11.11
C GLU A 83 -15.19 0.23 -12.53
N VAL A 84 -14.39 -0.17 -13.51
CA VAL A 84 -14.73 -0.13 -14.93
C VAL A 84 -14.66 -1.54 -15.48
N LYS A 85 -15.82 -2.04 -15.93
CA LYS A 85 -15.87 -3.32 -16.64
C LYS A 85 -15.12 -3.23 -17.98
N PRO A 86 -14.49 -4.31 -18.46
CA PRO A 86 -13.86 -4.35 -19.76
C PRO A 86 -14.88 -4.02 -20.86
N THR A 87 -14.44 -3.33 -21.92
CA THR A 87 -15.32 -2.87 -23.02
C THR A 87 -16.14 -3.99 -23.66
N PHE A 88 -15.61 -5.21 -23.70
CA PHE A 88 -16.30 -6.36 -24.28
C PHE A 88 -17.52 -6.79 -23.45
N GLU A 89 -17.39 -6.88 -22.13
CA GLU A 89 -18.50 -7.21 -21.22
C GLU A 89 -19.56 -6.12 -21.20
N GLN A 90 -19.17 -4.85 -21.35
CA GLN A 90 -20.14 -3.74 -21.50
C GLN A 90 -20.96 -3.88 -22.78
N LEU A 91 -20.33 -4.31 -23.90
CA LEU A 91 -21.02 -4.51 -25.16
C LEU A 91 -21.99 -5.71 -25.11
N GLU A 92 -21.62 -6.79 -24.42
CA GLU A 92 -22.52 -7.92 -24.20
C GLU A 92 -23.77 -7.51 -23.41
N ALA A 93 -23.59 -6.72 -22.33
CA ALA A 93 -24.69 -6.19 -21.54
C ALA A 93 -25.61 -5.24 -22.33
N ASP A 94 -25.03 -4.33 -23.13
CA ASP A 94 -25.80 -3.39 -23.96
C ASP A 94 -26.58 -4.09 -25.08
N LEU A 95 -26.09 -5.23 -25.57
CA LEU A 95 -26.70 -6.01 -26.65
C LEU A 95 -27.56 -7.18 -26.17
N ASP A 96 -27.77 -7.34 -24.86
CA ASP A 96 -28.46 -8.48 -24.22
C ASP A 96 -27.91 -9.84 -24.71
N LEU A 97 -26.60 -9.91 -24.93
CA LEU A 97 -25.91 -11.12 -25.34
C LEU A 97 -25.65 -11.99 -24.11
N PRO A 98 -25.67 -13.33 -24.26
CA PRO A 98 -25.28 -14.21 -23.17
C PRO A 98 -23.80 -13.97 -22.82
N GLU A 99 -23.51 -13.76 -21.54
CA GLU A 99 -22.14 -13.58 -21.04
C GLU A 99 -21.27 -14.75 -21.52
N GLU A 100 -20.20 -14.44 -22.25
CA GLU A 100 -19.24 -15.46 -22.65
C GLU A 100 -18.55 -16.01 -21.40
N LYS A 101 -18.45 -17.34 -21.31
CA LYS A 101 -17.73 -17.97 -20.20
C LYS A 101 -16.22 -17.83 -20.43
N ILE A 102 -15.68 -16.71 -19.96
CA ILE A 102 -14.26 -16.41 -20.02
C ILE A 102 -13.49 -17.38 -19.10
N GLU A 103 -12.43 -17.99 -19.62
CA GLU A 103 -11.48 -18.74 -18.79
C GLU A 103 -10.68 -17.75 -17.92
N THR A 104 -10.68 -17.96 -16.61
CA THR A 104 -10.02 -17.07 -15.64
C THR A 104 -8.86 -17.76 -14.93
N LYS A 105 -7.90 -16.97 -14.47
CA LYS A 105 -6.83 -17.38 -13.57
C LYS A 105 -6.63 -16.34 -12.47
N GLU A 106 -6.16 -16.77 -11.30
CA GLU A 106 -5.84 -15.85 -10.21
C GLU A 106 -4.34 -15.52 -10.18
N GLU A 107 -4.03 -14.25 -9.99
CA GLU A 107 -2.68 -13.76 -9.73
C GLU A 107 -2.60 -13.16 -8.33
N LYS A 108 -1.58 -13.55 -7.56
CA LYS A 108 -1.32 -13.00 -6.23
C LYS A 108 -0.54 -11.71 -6.35
N LYS A 109 -1.02 -10.66 -5.70
CA LYS A 109 -0.36 -9.37 -5.56
C LYS A 109 -0.15 -9.03 -4.09
N GLU A 110 0.82 -8.16 -3.86
CA GLU A 110 1.19 -7.64 -2.56
C GLU A 110 1.17 -6.12 -2.60
N ILE A 111 0.62 -5.50 -1.55
CA ILE A 111 0.59 -4.05 -1.36
C ILE A 111 0.98 -3.74 0.08
N ASP A 112 1.70 -2.64 0.28
CA ASP A 112 2.00 -2.14 1.61
C ASP A 112 0.71 -1.69 2.32
N ARG A 113 0.53 -2.18 3.54
CA ARG A 113 -0.64 -1.85 4.37
C ARG A 113 -0.79 -0.34 4.57
N GLU A 114 0.33 0.39 4.60
CA GLU A 114 0.34 1.84 4.72
C GLU A 114 -0.40 2.54 3.57
N HIS A 115 -0.32 2.02 2.35
CA HIS A 115 -1.02 2.58 1.19
C HIS A 115 -2.53 2.39 1.33
N ILE A 116 -2.95 1.20 1.79
CA ILE A 116 -4.34 0.88 2.08
C ILE A 116 -4.88 1.75 3.21
N ASP A 117 -4.16 1.81 4.33
CA ASP A 117 -4.55 2.60 5.49
C ASP A 117 -4.66 4.10 5.12
N ALA A 118 -3.79 4.61 4.25
CA ALA A 118 -3.88 5.98 3.72
C ALA A 118 -5.10 6.20 2.82
N PHE A 119 -5.44 5.22 1.97
CA PHE A 119 -6.64 5.26 1.12
C PHE A 119 -7.93 5.29 1.97
N ILE A 120 -8.00 4.45 3.00
CA ILE A 120 -9.10 4.43 3.97
C ILE A 120 -9.18 5.76 4.74
N ALA A 121 -8.03 6.25 5.24
CA ALA A 121 -7.98 7.51 5.99
C ALA A 121 -8.42 8.74 5.16
N ALA A 122 -8.19 8.70 3.84
CA ALA A 122 -8.65 9.72 2.90
C ALA A 122 -10.18 9.73 2.69
N GLY A 123 -10.91 8.75 3.24
CA GLY A 123 -12.37 8.65 3.10
C GLY A 123 -12.80 8.18 1.70
N LEU A 124 -11.92 7.51 0.97
CA LEU A 124 -12.16 7.03 -0.40
C LEU A 124 -12.55 5.55 -0.43
N ALA A 125 -12.37 4.84 0.68
CA ALA A 125 -12.71 3.43 0.77
C ALA A 125 -14.23 3.21 0.78
N PRO A 126 -14.75 2.25 -0.01
CA PRO A 126 -16.18 2.02 -0.11
C PRO A 126 -16.74 1.27 1.11
N GLN A 127 -18.04 1.40 1.32
CA GLN A 127 -18.78 0.47 2.17
C GLN A 127 -18.97 -0.84 1.40
N LEU A 128 -18.66 -1.97 2.04
CA LEU A 128 -18.79 -3.30 1.46
C LEU A 128 -19.94 -4.05 2.15
N GLU A 129 -20.75 -4.77 1.37
CA GLU A 129 -21.96 -5.46 1.88
C GLU A 129 -21.64 -6.54 2.92
N ASN A 130 -20.48 -7.18 2.82
CA ASN A 130 -20.07 -8.26 3.71
C ASN A 130 -19.47 -7.78 5.04
N PHE A 131 -19.40 -6.47 5.26
CA PHE A 131 -18.79 -5.87 6.45
C PHE A 131 -19.81 -5.06 7.25
N PRO A 132 -19.59 -4.87 8.57
CA PRO A 132 -20.42 -3.99 9.39
C PRO A 132 -20.59 -2.59 8.77
N GLU A 133 -21.69 -1.90 9.11
CA GLU A 133 -21.87 -0.52 8.66
C GLU A 133 -20.71 0.38 9.14
N ASN A 134 -20.25 1.27 8.25
CA ASN A 134 -19.15 2.19 8.50
C ASN A 134 -17.84 1.49 8.91
N PHE A 135 -17.58 0.29 8.38
CA PHE A 135 -16.37 -0.46 8.73
C PHE A 135 -15.07 0.26 8.34
N ALA A 136 -15.10 1.08 7.29
CA ALA A 136 -13.98 1.96 6.94
C ALA A 136 -13.57 2.87 8.12
N ASP A 137 -14.54 3.42 8.87
CA ASP A 137 -14.28 4.26 10.03
C ASP A 137 -13.71 3.46 11.21
N ILE A 138 -14.13 2.20 11.37
CA ILE A 138 -13.56 1.30 12.38
C ILE A 138 -12.09 1.02 12.09
N VAL A 139 -11.76 0.72 10.83
CA VAL A 139 -10.37 0.51 10.39
C VAL A 139 -9.55 1.78 10.57
N LYS A 140 -10.11 2.95 10.20
CA LYS A 140 -9.47 4.24 10.42
C LYS A 140 -9.16 4.50 11.90
N ARG A 141 -10.13 4.32 12.80
CA ARG A 141 -9.96 4.46 14.26
C ARG A 141 -8.88 3.53 14.79
N LYS A 142 -8.80 2.29 14.28
CA LYS A 142 -7.70 1.37 14.62
C LYS A 142 -6.34 1.94 14.21
N THR A 143 -6.23 2.47 13.00
CA THR A 143 -4.99 3.10 12.51
C THR A 143 -4.62 4.36 13.30
N GLU A 144 -5.60 5.09 13.82
CA GLU A 144 -5.42 6.25 14.70
C GLU A 144 -5.03 5.87 16.16
N GLY A 145 -4.94 4.57 16.47
CA GLY A 145 -4.42 4.07 17.75
C GLY A 145 -5.48 3.49 18.68
N GLU A 146 -6.72 3.33 18.23
CA GLU A 146 -7.74 2.65 19.02
C GLU A 146 -7.42 1.16 19.19
N SER A 147 -7.53 0.64 20.42
CA SER A 147 -7.18 -0.75 20.70
C SER A 147 -8.22 -1.72 20.13
N PHE A 148 -7.76 -2.91 19.72
CA PHE A 148 -8.66 -4.00 19.31
C PHE A 148 -9.67 -4.37 20.41
N SER A 149 -9.31 -4.24 21.69
CA SER A 149 -10.22 -4.51 22.81
C SER A 149 -11.41 -3.55 22.87
N LYS A 150 -11.19 -2.27 22.54
CA LYS A 150 -12.25 -1.26 22.54
C LYS A 150 -13.19 -1.47 21.35
N LEU A 151 -12.64 -1.68 20.16
CA LEU A 151 -13.41 -1.99 18.95
C LEU A 151 -14.20 -3.30 19.11
N ALA A 152 -13.60 -4.32 19.71
CA ALA A 152 -14.25 -5.59 20.00
C ALA A 152 -15.46 -5.43 20.93
N SER A 153 -15.35 -4.57 21.94
CA SER A 153 -16.44 -4.30 22.87
C SER A 153 -17.60 -3.57 22.19
N GLU A 154 -17.31 -2.65 21.27
CA GLU A 154 -18.32 -1.92 20.49
C GLU A 154 -19.06 -2.82 19.49
N LEU A 155 -18.33 -3.74 18.85
CA LEU A 155 -18.87 -4.69 17.87
C LEU A 155 -19.43 -5.97 18.50
N GLU A 156 -19.34 -6.13 19.82
CA GLU A 156 -19.75 -7.33 20.56
C GLU A 156 -19.11 -8.64 20.04
N ILE A 157 -17.86 -8.57 19.57
CA ILE A 157 -17.08 -9.70 19.05
C ILE A 157 -15.72 -9.79 19.75
N SER A 158 -14.92 -10.83 19.44
CA SER A 158 -13.59 -10.97 20.03
C SER A 158 -12.56 -10.04 19.36
N SER A 159 -11.53 -9.61 20.08
CA SER A 159 -10.43 -8.81 19.50
C SER A 159 -9.71 -9.50 18.34
N GLY A 160 -9.60 -10.83 18.38
CA GLY A 160 -9.06 -11.60 17.25
C GLY A 160 -9.97 -11.49 16.02
N THR A 161 -11.28 -11.63 16.21
CA THR A 161 -12.26 -11.46 15.14
C THR A 161 -12.24 -10.05 14.55
N VAL A 162 -12.03 -9.01 15.37
CA VAL A 162 -11.83 -7.65 14.84
C VAL A 162 -10.59 -7.59 13.97
N ALA A 163 -9.46 -8.18 14.40
CA ALA A 163 -8.24 -8.19 13.62
C ALA A 163 -8.42 -8.90 12.28
N ASP A 164 -9.11 -10.05 12.27
CA ASP A 164 -9.42 -10.80 11.05
C ASP A 164 -10.31 -9.99 10.10
N LEU A 165 -11.40 -9.38 10.62
CA LEU A 165 -12.28 -8.53 9.80
C LEU A 165 -11.57 -7.32 9.21
N ILE A 166 -10.68 -6.68 9.97
CA ILE A 166 -9.88 -5.56 9.47
C ILE A 166 -8.91 -6.03 8.36
N ASP A 167 -8.28 -7.19 8.53
CA ASP A 167 -7.40 -7.76 7.51
C ASP A 167 -8.17 -8.11 6.23
N ASP A 168 -9.33 -8.75 6.35
CA ASP A 168 -10.18 -9.09 5.22
C ASP A 168 -10.72 -7.85 4.51
N TYR A 169 -11.12 -6.81 5.26
CA TYR A 169 -11.54 -5.54 4.64
C TYR A 169 -10.40 -4.91 3.85
N ARG A 170 -9.18 -4.90 4.40
CA ARG A 170 -7.99 -4.39 3.70
C ARG A 170 -7.71 -5.17 2.41
N LYS A 171 -7.90 -6.49 2.39
CA LYS A 171 -7.74 -7.31 1.17
C LYS A 171 -8.75 -6.93 0.08
N GLU A 172 -10.01 -6.72 0.46
CA GLU A 172 -11.08 -6.35 -0.48
C GLU A 172 -10.85 -4.98 -1.10
N VAL A 173 -10.37 -4.01 -0.30
CA VAL A 173 -10.09 -2.65 -0.82
C VAL A 173 -8.67 -2.50 -1.41
N ALA A 174 -7.82 -3.53 -1.32
CA ALA A 174 -6.43 -3.48 -1.80
C ALA A 174 -6.31 -3.11 -3.28
N PRO A 175 -7.09 -3.68 -4.22
CA PRO A 175 -7.00 -3.29 -5.64
C PRO A 175 -7.34 -1.81 -5.87
N LEU A 176 -8.31 -1.27 -5.13
CA LEU A 176 -8.72 0.12 -5.21
C LEU A 176 -7.63 1.04 -4.64
N ALA A 177 -7.07 0.64 -3.49
CA ALA A 177 -5.98 1.36 -2.84
C ALA A 177 -4.72 1.41 -3.70
N GLU A 178 -4.38 0.31 -4.39
CA GLU A 178 -3.26 0.25 -5.34
C GLU A 178 -3.46 1.26 -6.48
N ALA A 179 -4.61 1.23 -7.15
CA ALA A 179 -4.92 2.15 -8.25
C ALA A 179 -4.88 3.62 -7.80
N TRP A 180 -5.41 3.90 -6.60
CA TRP A 180 -5.33 5.23 -6.00
C TRP A 180 -3.90 5.66 -5.67
N TRP A 181 -3.09 4.73 -5.14
CA TRP A 181 -1.71 5.01 -4.78
C TRP A 181 -0.86 5.31 -6.01
N GLU A 182 -0.94 4.48 -7.05
CA GLU A 182 -0.27 4.70 -8.35
C GLU A 182 -0.67 6.06 -8.94
N TRP A 183 -1.96 6.39 -8.93
CA TRP A 183 -2.43 7.71 -9.36
C TRP A 183 -1.81 8.83 -8.52
N LYS A 184 -1.82 8.71 -7.20
CA LYS A 184 -1.28 9.73 -6.28
C LYS A 184 0.22 9.95 -6.49
N GLU A 185 0.99 8.89 -6.72
CA GLU A 185 2.42 8.99 -7.04
C GLU A 185 2.65 9.70 -8.38
N SER A 186 1.84 9.39 -9.40
CA SER A 186 1.92 10.06 -10.71
C SER A 186 1.63 11.57 -10.64
N GLN A 187 0.79 12.02 -9.69
CA GLN A 187 0.55 13.44 -9.42
C GLN A 187 1.75 14.13 -8.73
N GLY A 188 2.59 13.36 -8.03
CA GLY A 188 3.81 13.85 -7.39
C GLY A 188 4.97 14.02 -8.37
N GLU A 189 5.12 13.10 -9.32
CA GLU A 189 6.15 13.15 -10.36
C GLU A 189 5.97 14.32 -11.33
N SER A 190 4.71 14.73 -11.61
CA SER A 190 4.39 15.85 -12.49
C SER A 190 4.66 17.25 -11.88
N LYS A 191 5.15 17.33 -10.63
CA LYS A 191 5.66 18.59 -10.03
C LYS A 191 7.18 18.76 -10.11
N THR A 192 7.90 17.81 -10.72
CA THR A 192 9.37 17.85 -10.84
C THR A 192 9.83 17.94 -12.30
N GLU A 193 9.09 18.67 -13.15
CA GLU A 193 9.73 19.34 -14.29
C GLU A 193 10.29 20.66 -13.77
N GLU A 194 11.44 20.56 -13.12
CA GLU A 194 12.32 21.69 -12.87
C GLU A 194 12.60 22.32 -14.24
N TYR A 195 12.07 23.52 -14.46
CA TYR A 195 12.49 24.39 -15.55
C TYR A 195 14.01 24.49 -15.48
N GLU A 196 14.73 23.79 -16.35
CA GLU A 196 16.08 24.19 -16.72
C GLU A 196 15.93 25.51 -17.50
N PRO A 197 16.34 26.67 -16.96
CA PRO A 197 16.56 27.81 -17.83
C PRO A 197 17.70 27.42 -18.76
N LYS A 198 17.43 27.33 -20.07
CA LYS A 198 18.47 27.29 -21.09
C LYS A 198 19.39 28.48 -20.83
N ASN A 199 20.56 28.20 -20.26
CA ASN A 199 21.70 29.10 -20.29
C ASN A 199 22.08 29.25 -21.77
N GLU A 200 21.64 30.35 -22.39
CA GLU A 200 22.26 30.85 -23.62
C GLU A 200 23.67 31.32 -23.22
N GLU A 201 24.66 30.46 -23.42
CA GLU A 201 26.06 30.88 -23.40
C GLU A 201 26.30 31.87 -24.56
N PRO A 202 27.00 33.00 -24.32
CA PRO A 202 27.28 33.96 -25.36
C PRO A 202 28.33 33.40 -26.31
N VAL A 203 28.02 33.41 -27.61
CA VAL A 203 28.98 33.13 -28.67
C VAL A 203 30.07 34.21 -28.65
N THR A 204 31.24 33.89 -28.10
CA THR A 204 32.46 34.64 -28.33
C THR A 204 33.17 34.06 -29.56
N GLU A 205 33.01 34.76 -30.68
CA GLU A 205 33.75 34.56 -31.92
C GLU A 205 35.21 35.02 -31.70
N ASN A 206 36.14 34.08 -31.63
CA ASN A 206 37.57 34.37 -31.57
C ASN A 206 38.17 34.37 -32.98
N GLU A 207 38.67 35.55 -33.35
CA GLU A 207 39.65 35.91 -34.37
C GLU A 207 40.38 34.76 -35.11
N GLU A 208 40.13 34.65 -36.42
CA GLU A 208 41.12 34.13 -37.37
C GLU A 208 41.90 35.29 -37.98
N LYS A 209 43.19 35.36 -37.64
CA LYS A 209 44.20 36.14 -38.37
C LYS A 209 44.72 35.27 -39.52
N GLU A 210 44.43 35.67 -40.76
CA GLU A 210 45.20 35.26 -41.93
C GLU A 210 46.33 36.26 -42.17
N ASP A 211 47.56 35.80 -41.99
CA ASP A 211 48.75 36.40 -42.62
C ASP A 211 48.78 35.98 -44.10
N GLN A 212 48.88 36.94 -45.02
CA GLN A 212 49.70 36.74 -46.22
C GLN A 212 50.22 38.03 -46.85
N ASP A 213 51.52 37.98 -47.11
CA ASP A 213 52.43 38.94 -47.73
C ASP A 213 51.95 39.62 -49.04
N GLY A 214 52.23 40.93 -49.12
CA GLY A 214 53.07 41.56 -50.16
C GLY A 214 52.67 41.50 -51.64
N ALA A 215 52.49 42.68 -52.26
CA ALA A 215 53.32 43.16 -53.38
C ALA A 215 52.79 44.47 -54.03
N ALA A 216 53.77 45.32 -54.37
CA ALA A 216 53.79 46.43 -55.34
C ALA A 216 53.17 47.78 -54.94
#